data_AF-A0A969IB82-F1
#
_entry.id   AF-A0A969IB82-F1
#
_cell.length_a   1.000
_cell.length_b   1.000
_cell.length_c   1.000
_cell.angle_alpha   90.00
_cell.angle_beta   90.00
_cell.angle_gamma   90.00
#
_symmetry.space_group_name_H-M   'P 1'
#
loop_
_entity.id
_entity.type
_entity.pdbx_description
1 polymer ?
#
loop_
_entity_poly.entity_id
_entity_poly.type
_entity_poly.pdbx_seq_one_letter_code
_entity_poly.pdbx_strand_id
1 'polypeptide(L)'
;MACSFCVASIAKALGRMAGVSRVNVNLAHEEALIEYDPEWVRPAALQDALRDLGYTIRDPDKVRAFEEQAAELAWQRDNLLFAATLSAISLGAMSLMWLERLPPAAMSAMYWLMPILALSTVFGPGWHILAMAWASVRRGILNQHVLLELGAFAGLAGGFLGYVYNEFPAPDFFGVAVFVTTYHVLSGWVSL
;
A
#
# COMPACT_ATOMS: atom_id res chain seq x y z
N MET A 1 -4.22 10.93 -11.77
CA MET A 1 -3.29 11.79 -10.99
C MET A 1 -4.06 13.02 -10.50
N ALA A 2 -4.06 13.34 -9.19
CA ALA A 2 -4.98 14.36 -8.65
C ALA A 2 -4.34 15.55 -7.88
N CYS A 3 -3.01 15.66 -7.78
CA CYS A 3 -2.38 16.69 -6.93
C CYS A 3 -1.02 17.17 -7.49
N SER A 4 -0.68 18.44 -7.24
CA SER A 4 0.64 19.04 -7.54
C SER A 4 1.78 18.26 -6.89
N PHE A 5 1.51 17.62 -5.76
CA PHE A 5 2.44 16.71 -5.09
C PHE A 5 2.80 15.48 -5.93
N CYS A 6 1.83 14.91 -6.67
CA CYS A 6 2.06 13.78 -7.57
C CYS A 6 2.97 14.18 -8.73
N VAL A 7 2.73 15.36 -9.32
CA VAL A 7 3.56 15.94 -10.39
C VAL A 7 5.01 16.11 -9.91
N ALA A 8 5.20 16.72 -8.75
CA ALA A 8 6.52 16.93 -8.17
C ALA A 8 7.23 15.59 -7.87
N SER A 9 6.50 14.59 -7.39
CA SER A 9 7.03 13.26 -7.08
C SER A 9 7.52 12.54 -8.34
N ILE A 10 6.72 12.55 -9.42
CA ILE A 10 7.08 11.95 -10.70
C ILE A 10 8.29 12.66 -11.31
N ALA A 11 8.24 14.00 -11.41
CA ALA A 11 9.33 14.79 -11.98
C ALA A 11 10.64 14.58 -11.22
N LYS A 12 10.59 14.55 -9.88
CA LYS A 12 11.75 14.28 -9.03
C LYS A 12 12.29 12.87 -9.20
N ALA A 13 11.44 11.86 -9.31
CA ALA A 13 11.86 10.47 -9.45
C ALA A 13 12.55 10.21 -10.78
N LEU A 14 11.91 10.62 -11.88
CA LEU A 14 12.40 10.39 -13.23
C LEU A 14 13.59 11.32 -13.57
N GLY A 15 13.54 12.58 -13.16
CA GLY A 15 14.62 13.55 -13.41
C GLY A 15 15.94 13.23 -12.70
N ARG A 16 15.96 12.26 -11.78
CA ARG A 16 17.19 11.76 -11.11
C ARG A 16 17.80 10.54 -11.79
N MET A 17 17.14 9.97 -12.79
CA MET A 17 17.65 8.81 -13.51
C MET A 17 18.71 9.24 -14.52
N ALA A 18 19.83 8.51 -14.58
CA ALA A 18 20.87 8.75 -15.59
C ALA A 18 20.29 8.58 -16.99
N GLY A 19 20.63 9.50 -17.90
CA GLY A 19 20.10 9.51 -19.27
C GLY A 19 18.77 10.25 -19.45
N VAL A 20 18.10 10.71 -18.39
CA VAL A 20 16.89 11.55 -18.52
C VAL A 20 17.28 13.02 -18.61
N SER A 21 16.89 13.69 -19.70
CA SER A 21 17.20 15.11 -19.94
C SER A 21 16.06 16.04 -19.54
N ARG A 22 14.81 15.63 -19.75
CA ARG A 22 13.61 16.44 -19.42
C ARG A 22 12.43 15.55 -19.05
N VAL A 23 11.68 16.00 -18.04
CA VAL A 23 10.42 15.37 -17.62
C VAL A 23 9.34 16.44 -17.55
N ASN A 24 8.23 16.25 -18.26
CA ASN A 24 7.07 17.11 -18.22
C ASN A 24 5.83 16.27 -17.87
N VAL A 25 5.12 16.63 -16.80
CA VAL A 25 3.95 15.89 -16.33
C VAL A 25 2.72 16.77 -16.47
N ASN A 26 1.76 16.32 -17.25
CA ASN A 26 0.49 16.99 -17.47
C ASN A 26 -0.59 16.33 -16.60
N LEU A 27 -0.95 17.02 -15.51
CA LEU A 27 -1.96 16.51 -14.59
C LEU A 27 -3.34 16.38 -15.25
N ALA A 28 -3.70 17.30 -16.15
CA ALA A 28 -5.03 17.34 -16.76
C ALA A 28 -5.29 16.15 -17.69
N HIS A 29 -4.24 15.60 -18.29
CA HIS A 29 -4.32 14.45 -19.21
C HIS A 29 -3.78 13.16 -18.60
N GLU A 30 -3.29 13.20 -17.35
CA GLU A 30 -2.62 12.08 -16.69
C GLU A 30 -1.44 11.50 -17.50
N GLU A 31 -0.70 12.38 -18.19
CA GLU A 31 0.39 12.01 -19.09
C GLU A 31 1.74 12.53 -18.57
N ALA A 32 2.80 11.76 -18.83
CA ALA A 32 4.18 12.18 -18.58
C ALA A 32 5.00 12.05 -19.87
N LEU A 33 5.52 13.17 -20.36
CA LEU A 33 6.43 13.23 -21.51
C LEU A 33 7.88 13.27 -21.01
N ILE A 34 8.68 12.31 -21.46
CA ILE A 34 10.05 12.11 -20.97
C ILE A 34 11.00 12.10 -22.15
N GLU A 35 11.95 13.04 -22.15
CA GLU A 35 13.09 13.04 -23.07
C GLU A 35 14.24 12.28 -22.39
N TYR A 36 14.75 11.25 -23.05
CA TYR A 36 15.81 10.39 -22.51
C TYR A 36 16.74 9.87 -23.61
N ASP A 37 17.95 9.52 -23.20
CA ASP A 37 18.97 8.88 -24.04
C ASP A 37 18.82 7.35 -23.96
N PRO A 38 18.50 6.67 -25.08
CA PRO A 38 18.31 5.22 -25.12
C PRO A 38 19.60 4.42 -24.88
N GLU A 39 20.78 5.03 -24.98
CA GLU A 39 22.05 4.38 -24.62
C GLU A 39 22.19 4.19 -23.10
N TRP A 40 21.57 5.08 -22.31
CA TRP A 40 21.71 5.12 -20.85
C TRP A 40 20.50 4.52 -20.11
N VAL A 41 19.29 4.72 -20.63
CA VAL A 41 18.06 4.27 -19.98
C VAL A 41 17.05 3.73 -20.98
N ARG A 42 16.46 2.58 -20.66
CA ARG A 42 15.40 1.96 -21.48
C ARG A 42 14.02 2.43 -21.04
N PRO A 43 13.03 2.48 -21.95
CA PRO A 43 11.63 2.78 -21.60
C PRO A 43 11.11 1.96 -20.42
N ALA A 44 11.43 0.66 -20.37
CA ALA A 44 11.02 -0.23 -19.30
C ALA A 44 11.48 0.25 -17.92
N ALA A 45 12.70 0.78 -17.80
CA ALA A 45 13.23 1.27 -16.54
C ALA A 45 12.51 2.54 -16.05
N LEU A 46 12.09 3.40 -16.97
CA LEU A 46 11.27 4.59 -16.65
C LEU A 46 9.89 4.18 -16.16
N GLN A 47 9.29 3.18 -16.83
CA GLN A 47 8.02 2.62 -16.40
C GLN A 47 8.12 1.93 -15.04
N ASP A 48 9.19 1.17 -14.79
CA ASP A 48 9.42 0.51 -13.51
C ASP A 48 9.61 1.54 -12.39
N ALA A 49 10.31 2.65 -12.65
CA ALA A 49 10.43 3.75 -11.69
C ALA A 49 9.09 4.38 -11.34
N LEU A 50 8.16 4.49 -12.30
CA LEU A 50 6.79 4.97 -12.04
C LEU A 50 5.95 3.94 -11.28
N ARG A 51 6.08 2.64 -11.61
CA ARG A 51 5.44 1.54 -10.86
C ARG A 51 5.92 1.47 -9.42
N ASP A 52 7.21 1.66 -9.17
CA ASP A 52 7.81 1.73 -7.83
C ASP A 52 7.20 2.86 -6.97
N LEU A 53 6.74 3.95 -7.60
CA LEU A 53 6.06 5.05 -6.92
C LEU A 53 4.58 4.78 -6.66
N GLY A 54 4.05 3.67 -7.20
CA GLY A 54 2.66 3.26 -7.09
C GLY A 54 1.74 3.79 -8.18
N TYR A 55 2.28 4.14 -9.36
CA TYR A 55 1.46 4.50 -10.52
C TYR A 55 1.20 3.30 -11.42
N THR A 56 -0.07 3.12 -11.80
CA THR A 56 -0.48 2.23 -12.89
C THR A 56 -0.18 2.92 -14.22
N ILE A 57 0.50 2.23 -15.13
CA ILE A 57 0.91 2.80 -16.42
C ILE A 57 0.11 2.12 -17.51
N ARG A 58 -0.64 2.94 -18.25
CA ARG A 58 -1.31 2.51 -19.46
C ARG A 58 -0.46 2.93 -20.65
N ASP A 59 0.11 1.95 -21.32
CA ASP A 59 0.81 2.16 -22.59
C ASP A 59 -0.24 2.01 -23.72
N PRO A 60 -0.63 3.09 -24.41
CA PRO A 60 -1.67 3.05 -25.44
C PRO A 60 -1.27 2.23 -26.66
N ASP A 61 0.04 2.07 -26.92
CA ASP A 61 0.56 1.30 -28.05
C ASP A 61 0.72 -0.19 -27.72
N LYS A 62 0.66 -0.55 -26.43
CA LYS A 62 0.80 -1.93 -25.97
C LYS A 62 -0.55 -2.65 -25.94
N VAL A 63 -0.82 -3.46 -26.96
CA VAL A 63 -1.92 -4.43 -26.95
C VAL A 63 -1.60 -5.54 -25.95
N ARG A 64 -2.22 -5.51 -24.77
CA ARG A 64 -2.12 -6.60 -23.78
C ARG A 64 -3.06 -7.73 -24.17
N ALA A 65 -2.61 -8.97 -23.98
CA ALA A 65 -3.50 -10.12 -24.16
C ALA A 65 -4.63 -10.08 -23.12
N PHE A 66 -5.83 -10.49 -23.52
CA PHE A 66 -7.00 -10.55 -22.62
C PHE A 66 -6.71 -11.42 -21.38
N GLU A 67 -5.97 -12.52 -21.56
CA GLU A 67 -5.58 -13.42 -20.48
C GLU A 67 -4.70 -12.72 -19.42
N GLU A 68 -3.78 -11.86 -19.83
CA GLU A 68 -2.93 -11.08 -18.90
C GLU A 68 -3.74 -10.10 -18.07
N GLN A 69 -4.71 -9.42 -18.70
CA GLN A 69 -5.60 -8.49 -18.02
C GLN A 69 -6.50 -9.22 -17.01
N ALA A 70 -7.05 -10.37 -17.39
CA ALA A 70 -7.89 -11.18 -16.51
C ALA A 70 -7.10 -11.72 -15.31
N ALA A 71 -5.84 -12.14 -15.50
CA ALA A 71 -4.97 -12.61 -14.43
C ALA A 71 -4.61 -11.50 -13.43
N GLU A 72 -4.29 -10.29 -13.92
CA GLU A 72 -4.02 -9.13 -13.05
C GLU A 72 -5.23 -8.76 -12.21
N LEU A 73 -6.41 -8.70 -12.83
CA LEU A 73 -7.66 -8.41 -12.13
C LEU A 73 -8.01 -9.47 -11.07
N ALA A 74 -7.80 -10.75 -11.39
CA ALA A 74 -8.02 -11.86 -10.47
C ALA A 74 -7.08 -11.79 -9.26
N TRP A 75 -5.79 -11.50 -9.49
CA TRP A 75 -4.82 -11.34 -8.41
C TRP A 75 -5.19 -10.19 -7.47
N GLN A 76 -5.58 -9.04 -8.01
CA GLN A 76 -5.96 -7.87 -7.19
C GLN A 76 -7.28 -8.10 -6.46
N ARG A 77 -8.25 -8.78 -7.10
CA ARG A 77 -9.49 -9.21 -6.45
C ARG A 77 -9.19 -10.13 -5.28
N ASP A 78 -8.38 -11.16 -5.47
CA ASP A 78 -8.09 -12.15 -4.44
C ASP A 78 -7.33 -11.51 -3.26
N ASN A 79 -6.41 -10.58 -3.55
CA ASN A 79 -5.71 -9.81 -2.54
C ASN A 79 -6.67 -8.93 -1.71
N LEU A 80 -7.62 -8.27 -2.39
CA LEU A 80 -8.66 -7.48 -1.74
C LEU A 80 -9.58 -8.35 -0.88
N LEU A 81 -10.05 -9.48 -1.40
CA LEU A 81 -10.94 -10.39 -0.66
C LEU A 81 -10.26 -10.94 0.59
N PHE A 82 -8.96 -11.26 0.50
CA PHE A 82 -8.17 -11.70 1.64
C PHE A 82 -8.05 -10.59 2.70
N ALA A 83 -7.64 -9.38 2.30
CA ALA A 83 -7.54 -8.22 3.21
C ALA A 83 -8.89 -7.84 3.84
N ALA A 84 -9.98 -7.90 3.06
CA ALA A 84 -11.33 -7.62 3.51
C ALA A 84 -11.81 -8.65 4.53
N THR A 85 -11.48 -9.92 4.34
CA THR A 85 -11.82 -10.99 5.29
C THR A 85 -11.10 -10.80 6.62
N LEU A 86 -9.79 -10.55 6.61
CA LEU A 86 -9.03 -10.26 7.84
C LEU A 86 -9.56 -9.01 8.56
N SER A 87 -9.89 -7.96 7.80
CA SER A 87 -10.50 -6.75 8.33
C SER A 87 -11.90 -6.99 8.92
N ALA A 88 -12.73 -7.82 8.29
CA ALA A 88 -14.06 -8.16 8.81
C ALA A 88 -13.96 -8.95 10.12
N ILE A 89 -13.01 -9.90 10.21
CA ILE A 89 -12.73 -10.64 11.45
C ILE A 89 -12.25 -9.69 12.54
N SER A 90 -11.29 -8.82 12.23
CA SER A 90 -10.78 -7.79 13.15
C SER A 90 -11.91 -6.89 13.67
N LEU A 91 -12.73 -6.34 12.76
CA LEU A 91 -13.85 -5.48 13.10
C LEU A 91 -14.88 -6.21 13.98
N GLY A 92 -15.19 -7.48 13.66
CA GLY A 92 -16.08 -8.30 14.47
C GLY A 92 -15.55 -8.54 15.88
N ALA A 93 -14.27 -8.92 16.01
CA ALA A 93 -13.62 -9.12 17.30
C ALA A 93 -13.58 -7.84 18.14
N MET A 94 -13.19 -6.72 17.54
CA MET A 94 -13.17 -5.41 18.19
C MET A 94 -14.57 -4.95 18.61
N SER A 95 -15.57 -5.14 17.75
CA SER A 95 -16.95 -4.78 18.06
C SER A 95 -17.49 -5.56 19.26
N LEU A 96 -17.17 -6.86 19.35
CA LEU A 96 -17.56 -7.68 20.50
C LEU A 96 -16.83 -7.27 21.78
N MET A 97 -15.55 -6.88 21.67
CA MET A 97 -14.75 -6.36 22.78
C MET A 97 -15.32 -5.05 23.31
N TRP A 98 -15.56 -4.06 22.44
CA TRP A 98 -16.08 -2.74 22.81
C TRP A 98 -17.50 -2.79 23.38
N LEU A 99 -18.31 -3.76 22.96
CA LEU A 99 -19.65 -3.99 23.50
C LEU A 99 -19.64 -4.81 24.80
N GLU A 100 -18.46 -5.13 25.34
CA GLU A 100 -18.27 -5.95 26.55
C GLU A 100 -18.95 -7.32 26.47
N ARG A 101 -19.09 -7.89 25.25
CA ARG A 101 -19.78 -9.16 24.99
C ARG A 101 -18.85 -10.38 25.00
N LEU A 102 -17.56 -10.19 25.24
CA LEU A 102 -16.57 -11.28 25.22
C LEU A 102 -16.36 -11.87 26.62
N PRO A 103 -16.44 -13.20 26.78
CA PRO A 103 -16.07 -13.85 28.03
C PRO A 103 -14.54 -13.74 28.27
N PRO A 104 -14.05 -13.89 29.51
CA PRO A 104 -12.63 -13.74 29.84
C PRO A 104 -11.68 -14.61 29.01
N ALA A 105 -12.09 -15.85 28.67
CA ALA A 105 -11.30 -16.73 27.81
C ALA A 105 -11.14 -16.17 26.38
N ALA A 106 -12.18 -15.55 25.83
CA ALA A 106 -12.13 -14.92 24.52
C ALA A 106 -11.28 -13.63 24.56
N MET A 107 -11.31 -12.90 25.67
CA MET A 107 -10.42 -11.76 25.91
C MET A 107 -8.94 -12.19 25.86
N SER A 108 -8.61 -13.31 26.51
CA SER A 108 -7.25 -13.88 26.43
C SER A 108 -6.90 -14.34 25.01
N ALA A 109 -7.86 -14.83 24.23
CA ALA A 109 -7.62 -15.21 22.85
C ALA A 109 -7.35 -13.99 21.94
N MET A 110 -7.94 -12.82 22.24
CA MET A 110 -7.70 -11.59 21.47
C MET A 110 -6.24 -11.14 21.53
N TYR A 111 -5.55 -11.37 22.65
CA TYR A 111 -4.11 -11.13 22.79
C TYR A 111 -3.25 -11.95 21.82
N TRP A 112 -3.79 -12.98 21.17
CA TRP A 112 -3.07 -13.70 20.12
C TRP A 112 -3.70 -13.50 18.75
N LEU A 113 -5.02 -13.36 18.69
CA LEU A 113 -5.74 -13.14 17.44
C LEU A 113 -5.33 -11.83 16.76
N MET A 114 -5.33 -10.71 17.49
CA MET A 114 -5.09 -9.39 16.92
C MET A 114 -3.71 -9.20 16.30
N PRO A 115 -2.58 -9.57 16.93
CA PRO A 115 -1.27 -9.50 16.27
C PRO A 115 -1.20 -10.41 15.04
N ILE A 116 -1.81 -11.60 15.09
CA ILE A 116 -1.82 -12.52 13.94
C ILE A 116 -2.55 -11.88 12.76
N LEU A 117 -3.74 -11.30 12.99
CA LEU A 117 -4.49 -10.59 11.95
C LEU A 117 -3.72 -9.39 11.40
N ALA A 118 -3.13 -8.57 12.28
CA ALA A 118 -2.35 -7.40 11.89
C ALA A 118 -1.13 -7.78 11.04
N LEU A 119 -0.30 -8.71 11.51
CA LEU A 119 0.86 -9.19 10.78
C LEU A 119 0.47 -9.86 9.45
N SER A 120 -0.58 -10.68 9.46
CA SER A 120 -1.06 -11.34 8.23
C SER A 120 -1.59 -10.35 7.21
N THR A 121 -2.19 -9.25 7.64
CA THR A 121 -2.72 -8.20 6.75
C THR A 121 -1.58 -7.34 6.20
N VAL A 122 -0.65 -6.90 7.04
CA VAL A 122 0.49 -6.05 6.64
C VAL A 122 1.47 -6.82 5.74
N PHE A 123 1.86 -8.03 6.13
CA PHE A 123 2.87 -8.82 5.42
C PHE A 123 2.30 -9.80 4.38
N GLY A 124 0.99 -9.99 4.35
CA GLY A 124 0.30 -10.71 3.27
C GLY A 124 -0.07 -9.73 2.15
N PRO A 125 -1.32 -9.25 2.11
CA PRO A 125 -1.82 -8.42 1.02
C PRO A 125 -1.12 -7.05 0.95
N GLY A 126 -0.65 -6.52 2.08
CA GLY A 126 0.10 -5.27 2.15
C GLY A 126 1.55 -5.36 1.63
N TRP A 127 2.10 -6.55 1.35
CA TRP A 127 3.51 -6.70 0.99
C TRP A 127 3.91 -5.86 -0.23
N HIS A 128 3.08 -5.82 -1.27
CA HIS A 128 3.36 -5.03 -2.47
C HIS A 128 3.38 -3.53 -2.16
N ILE A 129 2.56 -3.08 -1.20
CA ILE A 129 2.50 -1.68 -0.76
C ILE A 129 3.76 -1.31 0.00
N LEU A 130 4.19 -2.18 0.91
CA LEU A 130 5.44 -2.01 1.65
C LEU A 130 6.63 -1.89 0.71
N ALA A 131 6.68 -2.69 -0.35
CA ALA A 131 7.71 -2.61 -1.37
C ALA A 131 7.74 -1.23 -2.06
N MET A 132 6.58 -0.69 -2.46
CA MET A 132 6.46 0.64 -3.07
C MET A 132 6.82 1.76 -2.09
N ALA A 133 6.34 1.69 -0.84
CA ALA A 133 6.69 2.65 0.20
C ALA A 133 8.20 2.68 0.45
N TRP A 134 8.84 1.51 0.55
CA TRP A 134 10.27 1.40 0.72
C TRP A 134 11.07 1.92 -0.47
N ALA A 135 10.62 1.65 -1.70
CA ALA A 135 11.22 2.22 -2.91
C ALA A 135 11.12 3.76 -2.91
N SER A 136 9.99 4.31 -2.51
CA SER A 136 9.74 5.75 -2.42
C SER A 136 10.63 6.43 -1.36
N VAL A 137 10.72 5.84 -0.16
CA VAL A 137 11.61 6.32 0.91
C VAL A 137 13.07 6.31 0.48
N ARG A 138 13.55 5.23 -0.16
CA ARG A 138 14.93 5.15 -0.68
C ARG A 138 15.24 6.24 -1.71
N ARG A 139 14.24 6.74 -2.42
CA ARG A 139 14.35 7.84 -3.38
C ARG A 139 14.14 9.23 -2.74
N GLY A 140 13.88 9.29 -1.43
CA GLY A 140 13.60 10.54 -0.70
C GLY A 140 12.29 11.19 -1.15
N ILE A 141 11.29 10.38 -1.46
CA ILE A 141 9.94 10.79 -1.85
C ILE A 141 8.98 10.29 -0.76
N LEU A 142 8.11 11.17 -0.28
CA LEU A 142 7.12 10.85 0.75
C LEU A 142 5.74 10.86 0.11
N ASN A 143 5.30 9.73 -0.43
CA ASN A 143 3.99 9.62 -1.09
C ASN A 143 2.92 9.05 -0.14
N GLN A 144 1.70 8.85 -0.68
CA GLN A 144 0.59 8.23 0.05
C GLN A 144 0.97 6.85 0.62
N HIS A 145 1.80 6.08 -0.09
CA HIS A 145 2.20 4.76 0.35
C HIS A 145 3.08 4.85 1.59
N VAL A 146 4.06 5.76 1.61
CA VAL A 146 4.90 6.00 2.79
C VAL A 146 4.07 6.43 4.00
N LEU A 147 3.12 7.35 3.80
CA LEU A 147 2.29 7.86 4.89
C LEU A 147 1.41 6.76 5.52
N LEU A 148 0.72 5.98 4.69
CA LEU A 148 -0.18 4.93 5.15
C LEU A 148 0.59 3.77 5.79
N GLU A 149 1.72 3.36 5.21
CA GLU A 149 2.59 2.33 5.80
C GLU A 149 3.15 2.78 7.15
N LEU A 150 3.56 4.05 7.29
CA LEU A 150 3.98 4.57 8.59
C LEU A 150 2.87 4.43 9.65
N GLY A 151 1.62 4.67 9.27
CA GLY A 151 0.46 4.45 10.12
C GLY A 151 0.27 2.99 10.51
N ALA A 152 0.39 2.07 9.56
CA ALA A 152 0.29 0.63 9.82
C ALA A 152 1.41 0.13 10.77
N PHE A 153 2.65 0.58 10.54
CA PHE A 153 3.79 0.26 11.42
C PHE A 153 3.66 0.91 12.81
N ALA A 154 3.11 2.12 12.91
CA ALA A 154 2.80 2.73 14.20
C ALA A 154 1.74 1.92 14.96
N GLY A 155 0.72 1.40 14.25
CA GLY A 155 -0.26 0.45 14.80
C GLY A 155 0.40 -0.83 15.31
N LEU A 156 1.27 -1.46 14.52
CA LEU A 156 2.02 -2.64 14.95
C LEU A 156 2.90 -2.34 16.18
N ALA A 157 3.66 -1.25 16.15
CA ALA A 157 4.54 -0.86 17.25
C ALA A 157 3.75 -0.61 18.54
N GLY A 158 2.63 0.11 18.46
CA GLY A 158 1.71 0.31 19.59
C GLY A 158 1.10 -1.00 20.09
N GLY A 159 0.68 -1.88 19.17
CA GLY A 159 0.16 -3.20 19.53
C GLY A 159 1.17 -4.03 20.33
N PHE A 160 2.43 -4.06 19.87
CA PHE A 160 3.51 -4.75 20.58
C PHE A 160 3.89 -4.08 21.90
N LEU A 161 3.78 -2.76 21.98
CA LEU A 161 4.02 -2.01 23.21
C LEU A 161 3.07 -2.45 24.35
N GLY A 162 1.83 -2.83 24.03
CA GLY A 162 0.88 -3.32 25.03
C GLY A 162 1.19 -4.70 25.63
N TYR A 163 2.16 -5.45 25.08
CA TYR A 163 2.70 -6.64 25.79
C TYR A 163 3.72 -6.27 26.86
N VAL A 164 4.32 -5.08 26.76
CA VAL A 164 5.27 -4.55 27.75
C VAL A 164 4.52 -3.72 28.80
N TYR A 165 3.51 -2.96 28.37
CA TYR A 165 2.71 -2.07 29.21
C TYR A 165 1.24 -2.49 29.18
N ASN A 166 0.80 -3.22 30.21
CA ASN A 166 -0.54 -3.83 30.28
C ASN A 166 -1.71 -2.81 30.22
N GLU A 167 -1.46 -1.54 30.52
CA GLU A 167 -2.48 -0.47 30.43
C GLU A 167 -2.65 0.05 28.99
N PHE A 168 -1.73 -0.29 28.09
CA PHE A 168 -1.78 0.16 26.71
C PHE A 168 -2.72 -0.73 25.88
N PRO A 169 -3.64 -0.16 25.08
CA PRO A 169 -4.69 -0.93 24.41
C PRO A 169 -4.15 -1.67 23.17
N ALA A 170 -3.41 -2.75 23.38
CA ALA A 170 -2.79 -3.54 22.31
C ALA A 170 -3.76 -3.96 21.19
N PRO A 171 -4.95 -4.54 21.48
CA PRO A 171 -5.91 -4.93 20.45
C PRO A 171 -6.32 -3.78 19.52
N ASP A 172 -6.53 -2.58 20.07
CA ASP A 172 -6.97 -1.43 19.29
C ASP A 172 -5.90 -0.98 18.30
N PHE A 173 -4.63 -0.96 18.72
CA PHE A 173 -3.51 -0.57 17.86
C PHE A 173 -3.21 -1.60 16.75
N PHE A 174 -3.35 -2.89 17.03
CA PHE A 174 -3.31 -3.91 15.98
C PHE A 174 -4.48 -3.76 14.99
N GLY A 175 -5.67 -3.41 15.49
CA GLY A 175 -6.83 -3.08 14.65
C GLY A 175 -6.53 -1.97 13.66
N VAL A 176 -5.87 -0.89 14.09
CA VAL A 176 -5.43 0.21 13.22
C VAL A 176 -4.55 -0.31 12.08
N ALA A 177 -3.58 -1.16 12.36
CA ALA A 177 -2.71 -1.73 11.33
C ALA A 177 -3.50 -2.54 10.28
N VAL A 178 -4.48 -3.34 10.72
CA VAL A 178 -5.38 -4.08 9.82
C VAL A 178 -6.19 -3.11 8.95
N PHE A 179 -6.89 -2.16 9.55
CA PHE A 179 -7.83 -1.30 8.81
C PHE A 179 -7.13 -0.35 7.83
N VAL A 180 -6.00 0.24 8.23
CA VAL A 180 -5.21 1.12 7.35
C VAL A 180 -4.69 0.33 6.15
N THR A 181 -4.15 -0.86 6.38
CA THR A 181 -3.64 -1.71 5.29
C THR A 181 -4.77 -2.13 4.35
N THR A 182 -5.89 -2.61 4.89
CA THR A 182 -7.04 -3.03 4.06
C THR A 182 -7.64 -1.87 3.27
N TYR A 183 -7.76 -0.68 3.87
CA TYR A 183 -8.20 0.51 3.14
C TYR A 183 -7.29 0.83 1.95
N HIS A 184 -5.98 0.68 2.14
CA HIS A 184 -5.00 0.97 1.11
C HIS A 184 -5.04 -0.06 -0.04
N VAL A 185 -5.22 -1.34 0.29
CA VAL A 185 -5.47 -2.40 -0.71
C VAL A 185 -6.75 -2.10 -1.50
N LEU A 186 -7.84 -1.73 -0.82
CA LEU A 186 -9.09 -1.33 -1.46
C LEU A 186 -8.90 -0.11 -2.39
N SER A 187 -8.21 0.92 -1.92
CA SER A 187 -7.93 2.12 -2.71
C SER A 187 -7.13 1.78 -3.97
N GLY A 188 -6.18 0.86 -3.88
CA GLY A 188 -5.43 0.37 -5.04
C GLY A 188 -6.34 -0.33 -6.05
N TRP A 189 -7.22 -1.22 -5.57
CA TRP A 189 -8.17 -1.94 -6.42
C TRP A 189 -9.19 -1.03 -7.12
N VAL A 190 -9.70 0.00 -6.43
CA VAL A 190 -10.67 0.94 -7.02
C VAL A 190 -10.02 1.87 -8.06
N SER A 191 -8.69 2.05 -8.02
CA SER A 191 -7.97 2.94 -8.92
C SER A 191 -7.57 2.33 -10.28
N LEU A 192 -7.93 1.06 -10.50
CA LEU A 192 -7.70 0.34 -11.76
C LEU A 192 -8.75 0.68 -12.81
#